data_AF-A0A9X3CML0-F1
#
_entry.id   AF-A0A9X3CML0-F1
#
_cell.length_a   1.000
_cell.length_b   1.000
_cell.length_c   1.000
_cell.angle_alpha   90.00
_cell.angle_beta   90.00
_cell.angle_gamma   90.00
#
_symmetry.space_group_name_H-M   'P 1'
#
loop_
_entity.id
_entity.type
_entity.pdbx_description
1 polymer ?
#
loop_
_entity_poly.entity_id
_entity_poly.type
_entity_poly.pdbx_seq_one_letter_code
_entity_poly.pdbx_strand_id
1 'polypeptide(L)' 'MIEWLFNPWVIIIVVLAVVFGNIAALKYTANMKFDNQKNAAKKRKYELDRLNELDKEKYGKHDKK' A
#
# COMPACT_ATOMS: atom_id res chain seq x y z
N MET A 1 45.00 -5.40 -6.13
CA MET A 1 43.79 -4.59 -5.84
C MET A 1 42.56 -5.11 -6.58
N ILE A 2 42.62 -5.30 -7.90
CA ILE A 2 41.52 -5.79 -8.74
C ILE A 2 41.13 -7.27 -8.51
N GLU A 3 42.09 -8.11 -8.13
CA GLU A 3 41.85 -9.54 -7.83
C GLU A 3 40.86 -9.78 -6.68
N TRP A 4 40.78 -8.86 -5.72
CA TRP A 4 39.82 -8.96 -4.63
C TRP A 4 38.39 -8.72 -5.10
N LEU A 5 38.20 -7.84 -6.08
CA LEU A 5 36.90 -7.52 -6.66
C LEU A 5 36.38 -8.65 -7.56
N PHE A 6 37.28 -9.36 -8.24
CA PHE A 6 36.94 -10.54 -9.07
C PHE A 6 36.94 -11.86 -8.30
N ASN A 7 37.00 -11.81 -6.96
CA ASN A 7 36.85 -13.02 -6.16
C ASN A 7 35.42 -13.56 -6.33
N PRO A 8 35.24 -14.87 -6.63
CA PRO A 8 33.92 -15.46 -6.86
C PRO A 8 32.91 -15.15 -5.74
N TRP A 9 33.38 -15.12 -4.48
CA TRP A 9 32.53 -14.78 -3.33
C TRP A 9 32.01 -13.34 -3.36
N VAL A 10 32.85 -12.39 -3.75
CA VAL A 10 32.51 -10.96 -3.77
C VAL A 10 31.50 -10.67 -4.87
N ILE A 11 31.68 -11.29 -6.04
CA ILE A 11 30.75 -11.17 -7.17
C ILE A 11 29.35 -11.66 -6.77
N ILE A 12 29.25 -12.79 -6.07
CA ILE A 12 27.96 -13.34 -5.62
C ILE A 12 27.25 -12.37 -4.66
N ILE A 13 27.97 -11.78 -3.71
CA ILE A 13 27.40 -10.81 -2.75
C ILE A 13 26.85 -9.59 -3.49
N VAL A 14 27.58 -9.06 -4.48
CA VAL A 14 27.13 -7.92 -5.27
C VAL A 14 25.87 -8.25 -6.07
N VAL A 15 25.82 -9.42 -6.72
CA VAL A 15 24.64 -9.87 -7.48
C VAL A 15 23.43 -10.02 -6.55
N LEU A 16 23.59 -10.66 -5.40
CA LEU A 16 22.52 -10.80 -4.40
C LEU A 16 22.05 -9.43 -3.89
N ALA A 17 22.97 -8.50 -3.61
CA ALA A 17 22.63 -7.15 -3.16
C ALA A 17 21.78 -6.39 -4.21
N VAL A 18 22.10 -6.51 -5.50
CA VAL A 18 21.30 -5.90 -6.57
C VAL A 18 19.93 -6.55 -6.71
N VAL A 19 19.85 -7.88 -6.62
CA VAL A 19 18.58 -8.63 -6.68
C VAL A 19 17.68 -8.27 -5.48
N PHE A 20 18.20 -8.32 -4.25
CA PHE A 20 17.45 -7.94 -3.06
C PHE A 20 17.13 -6.45 -3.02
N GLY A 21 18.00 -5.58 -3.51
CA GLY A 21 17.75 -4.14 -3.65
C GLY A 21 16.56 -3.84 -4.57
N ASN A 22 16.48 -4.52 -5.72
CA ASN A 22 15.34 -4.40 -6.64
C ASN A 22 14.05 -4.97 -6.05
N ILE A 23 14.12 -6.11 -5.36
CA ILE A 23 12.95 -6.70 -4.66
C ILE A 23 12.50 -5.77 -3.53
N ALA A 24 13.41 -5.15 -2.78
CA ALA A 24 13.09 -4.21 -1.72
C ALA A 24 12.41 -2.95 -2.26
N ALA A 25 12.86 -2.41 -3.40
CA ALA A 25 12.21 -1.30 -4.09
C ALA A 25 10.79 -1.68 -4.56
N LEU A 26 10.61 -2.88 -5.10
CA LEU A 26 9.29 -3.41 -5.47
C LEU A 26 8.38 -3.63 -4.25
N LYS A 27 8.94 -4.06 -3.12
CA LYS A 27 8.20 -4.23 -1.87
C LYS A 27 7.79 -2.89 -1.27
N TYR A 28 8.66 -1.88 -1.34
CA TYR A 28 8.34 -0.53 -0.89
C TYR A 28 7.27 0.13 -1.77
N THR A 29 7.37 0.03 -3.10
CA THR A 29 6.34 0.57 -4.01
C THR A 29 5.00 -0.18 -3.93
N ALA A 30 5.01 -1.51 -3.78
CA ALA A 30 3.79 -2.28 -3.58
C ALA A 30 3.11 -1.95 -2.24
N ASN A 31 3.88 -1.81 -1.16
CA ASN A 31 3.31 -1.48 0.15
C ASN A 31 2.67 -0.07 0.17
N MET A 32 3.20 0.88 -0.61
CA MET A 32 2.58 2.21 -0.77
C MET A 32 1.26 2.17 -1.54
N LYS A 33 1.09 1.24 -2.49
CA LYS A 33 -0.19 1.06 -3.21
C LYS A 33 -1.23 0.33 -2.35
N PHE A 34 -0.80 -0.66 -1.56
CA PHE A 34 -1.68 -1.42 -0.67
C PHE A 34 -2.16 -0.63 0.55
N ASP A 35 -1.30 0.21 1.16
CA ASP A 35 -1.71 1.05 2.29
C ASP A 35 -2.69 2.14 1.84
N ASN A 36 -2.42 2.81 0.72
CA ASN A 36 -3.36 3.77 0.12
C ASN A 36 -4.70 3.12 -0.30
N GLN A 37 -4.69 1.88 -0.81
CA GLN A 37 -5.91 1.18 -1.19
C GLN A 37 -6.74 0.73 0.02
N LYS A 38 -6.09 0.26 1.11
CA LYS A 38 -6.78 -0.06 2.37
C LYS A 38 -7.39 1.18 3.02
N ASN A 39 -6.67 2.29 3.04
CA ASN A 39 -7.14 3.55 3.59
C ASN A 39 -8.26 4.18 2.72
N ALA A 40 -8.15 4.10 1.39
CA ALA A 40 -9.19 4.57 0.47
C ALA A 40 -10.48 3.72 0.54
N ALA A 41 -10.35 2.39 0.69
CA ALA A 41 -11.50 1.51 0.89
C ALA A 41 -12.19 1.78 2.24
N LYS A 42 -11.42 2.04 3.29
CA LYS A 42 -11.95 2.41 4.61
C LYS A 42 -12.67 3.77 4.58
N LYS A 43 -12.08 4.77 3.91
CA LYS A 43 -12.71 6.09 3.74
C LYS A 43 -14.01 6.01 2.94
N ARG A 44 -14.03 5.26 1.84
CA ARG A 44 -15.26 5.07 1.05
C ARG A 44 -16.37 4.36 1.81
N LYS A 45 -16.05 3.35 2.62
CA LYS A 45 -17.05 2.70 3.48
C LYS A 45 -17.62 3.66 4.52
N TYR A 46 -16.76 4.42 5.19
CA TYR A 46 -17.19 5.41 6.19
C TYR A 46 -18.10 6.50 5.60
N GLU A 47 -17.76 7.03 4.41
CA GLU A 47 -18.61 8.02 3.74
C GLU A 47 -19.96 7.46 3.29
N LEU A 48 -20.01 6.19 2.87
CA LEU A 48 -21.24 5.53 2.44
C LEU A 48 -22.19 5.26 3.62
N ASP A 49 -21.66 4.78 4.76
CA ASP A 49 -22.46 4.55 5.97
C ASP A 49 -23.06 5.85 6.49
N ARG A 50 -22.25 6.93 6.51
CA ARG A 50 -22.69 8.25 6.95
C ARG A 50 -23.79 8.84 6.05
N LEU A 51 -23.72 8.58 4.74
CA LEU A 51 -24.76 9.04 3.80
C LEU A 51 -26.08 8.29 4.02
N ASN A 52 -26.01 6.98 4.28
CA ASN A 52 -27.17 6.14 4.55
C ASN A 52 -27.89 6.53 5.85
N GLU A 53 -27.13 6.92 6.89
CA GLU A 53 -27.70 7.47 8.13
C GLU A 53 -28.42 8.79 7.90
N LEU A 54 -27.81 9.71 7.16
CA LEU A 54 -28.39 11.02 6.83
C LEU A 54 -29.69 10.87 6.03
N ASP A 55 -29.75 9.94 5.08
CA ASP A 55 -30.97 9.65 4.32
C ASP A 55 -32.06 9.09 5.24
N LYS A 56 -31.74 8.12 6.11
CA LYS A 56 -32.70 7.61 7.11
C LYS A 56 -33.25 8.71 8.02
N GLU A 57 -32.39 9.62 8.50
CA GLU A 57 -32.84 10.77 9.28
C GLU A 57 -33.77 11.67 8.45
N LYS A 58 -33.43 11.98 7.20
CA LYS A 58 -34.22 12.86 6.34
C LYS A 58 -35.61 12.28 6.04
N TYR A 59 -35.69 11.01 5.66
CA TYR A 59 -36.95 10.33 5.38
C TYR A 59 -37.78 10.12 6.65
N GLY A 60 -37.16 9.73 7.76
CA GLY A 60 -37.86 9.56 9.04
C GLY A 60 -38.40 10.87 9.63
N LYS A 61 -37.83 12.02 9.27
CA LYS A 61 -38.32 13.36 9.65
C LYS A 61 -39.43 13.85 8.72
N HIS A 62 -39.46 13.38 7.48
CA HIS A 62 -40.49 13.72 6.49
C HIS A 62 -41.81 12.96 6.71
N ASP A 63 -41.74 11.79 7.35
CA ASP A 63 -42.92 10.97 7.69
C ASP A 63 -43.63 11.43 8.99
N LYS A 64 -42.96 12.24 9.82
CA LYS A 64 -43.48 12.73 11.11
C LYS A 64 -44.04 14.16 11.06
N LYS A 65 -44.25 14.73 9.87
CA LYS A 65 -44.75 16.10 9.69
C LYS A 65 -46.10 16.08 9.00
#